data_AF-R7FYS7-F1
#
_entry.id   AF-R7FYS7-F1
#
_cell.length_a   1.000
_cell.length_b   1.000
_cell.length_c   1.000
_cell.angle_alpha   90.00
_cell.angle_beta   90.00
_cell.angle_gamma   90.00
#
_symmetry.space_group_name_H-M   'P 1'
#
loop_
_entity.id
_entity.type
_entity.pdbx_description
1 polymer ?
#
loop_
_entity_poly.entity_id
_entity_poly.type
_entity_poly.pdbx_seq_one_letter_code
_entity_poly.pdbx_strand_id
1 'polypeptide(L)'
;MNHIKEALKSKSGDAYIWLCVIVVFISMLLSVLILYMGLLSQVQIQKREVKAKLDSVVSEYATEMFDAIKQGAPSERYIDYDGLVRKTYAKLGFSSDTVTEYPYPNGNCVMMRPQVTSLKGDGFGITVRYTVVFPIKWNGNTYKSLEVPITVSSYYKFK
;
A
#
# COMPACT_ATOMS: atom_id res chain seq x y z
N MET A 1 29.50 -17.33 -24.45
CA MET A 1 30.15 -17.98 -23.28
C MET A 1 31.64 -18.27 -23.49
N ASN A 2 32.14 -18.36 -24.74
CA ASN A 2 33.57 -18.62 -25.01
C ASN A 2 34.48 -17.40 -24.82
N HIS A 3 34.05 -16.19 -25.20
CA HIS A 3 34.83 -14.96 -25.00
C HIS A 3 35.07 -14.59 -23.52
N ILE A 4 34.19 -15.04 -22.62
CA ILE A 4 34.31 -14.83 -21.17
C ILE A 4 35.43 -15.73 -20.60
N LYS A 5 35.58 -16.96 -21.15
CA LYS A 5 36.63 -17.90 -20.76
C LYS A 5 38.01 -17.47 -21.23
N GLU A 6 38.11 -16.82 -22.40
CA GLU A 6 39.39 -16.34 -22.93
C GLU A 6 39.92 -15.11 -22.18
N ALA A 7 39.05 -14.19 -21.76
CA ALA A 7 39.44 -13.02 -20.96
C ALA A 7 40.00 -13.40 -19.57
N LEU A 8 39.62 -14.56 -19.02
CA LEU A 8 40.11 -15.06 -17.74
C LEU A 8 41.43 -15.85 -17.85
N LYS A 9 41.96 -16.10 -19.06
CA LYS A 9 43.12 -16.97 -19.31
C LYS A 9 44.43 -16.24 -19.63
N SER A 10 44.47 -14.90 -19.60
CA SER A 10 45.73 -14.15 -19.79
C SER A 10 46.44 -13.90 -18.45
N LYS A 11 47.74 -14.24 -18.39
CA LYS A 11 48.60 -14.20 -17.20
C LYS A 11 49.26 -12.82 -17.03
N SER A 12 48.44 -11.78 -16.94
CA SER A 12 48.85 -10.40 -16.74
C SER A 12 47.68 -9.64 -16.10
N GLY A 13 47.95 -8.57 -15.34
CA GLY A 13 46.99 -7.89 -14.44
C GLY A 13 45.61 -7.51 -14.98
N ASP A 14 45.36 -7.62 -16.29
CA ASP A 14 44.06 -7.48 -16.93
C ASP A 14 42.98 -8.43 -16.40
N ALA A 15 43.33 -9.67 -16.03
CA ALA A 15 42.34 -10.60 -15.46
C ALA A 15 41.78 -10.10 -14.12
N TYR A 16 42.60 -9.42 -13.30
CA TYR A 16 42.16 -8.81 -12.05
C TYR A 16 41.29 -7.56 -12.29
N ILE A 17 41.61 -6.77 -13.31
CA ILE A 17 40.80 -5.61 -13.73
C ILE A 17 39.42 -6.10 -14.18
N TRP A 18 39.36 -7.12 -15.03
CA TRP A 18 38.09 -7.73 -15.47
C TRP A 18 37.29 -8.33 -14.32
N LEU A 19 37.95 -9.02 -13.38
CA LEU A 19 37.29 -9.54 -12.19
C LEU A 19 36.68 -8.40 -11.35
N CYS A 20 37.41 -7.30 -11.16
CA CYS A 20 36.93 -6.14 -10.42
C CYS A 20 35.70 -5.51 -11.10
N VAL A 21 35.73 -5.33 -12.42
CA VAL A 21 34.60 -4.80 -13.19
C VAL A 21 33.36 -5.69 -13.07
N ILE A 22 33.53 -7.01 -13.15
CA ILE A 22 32.43 -7.97 -13.00
C ILE A 22 31.82 -7.88 -11.58
N VAL A 23 32.65 -7.81 -10.55
CA VAL A 23 32.18 -7.71 -9.15
C VAL A 23 31.42 -6.40 -8.92
N VAL A 24 31.93 -5.27 -9.44
CA VAL A 24 31.22 -3.97 -9.35
C VAL A 24 29.89 -4.02 -10.10
N PHE A 25 29.85 -4.64 -11.28
CA PHE A 25 28.61 -4.77 -12.04
C PHE A 25 27.57 -5.65 -11.34
N ILE A 26 28.00 -6.78 -10.76
CA ILE A 26 27.14 -7.66 -9.97
C ILE A 26 26.63 -6.93 -8.72
N SER A 27 27.50 -6.18 -8.03
CA SER A 27 27.13 -5.36 -6.88
C SER A 27 26.08 -4.32 -7.24
N MET A 28 26.24 -3.65 -8.39
CA MET A 28 25.28 -2.68 -8.90
C MET A 28 23.92 -3.32 -9.18
N LEU A 29 23.90 -4.49 -9.83
CA LEU A 29 22.68 -5.26 -10.07
C LEU A 29 21.98 -5.67 -8.77
N LEU A 30 22.73 -6.19 -7.81
CA LEU A 30 22.21 -6.58 -6.48
C LEU A 30 21.60 -5.38 -5.75
N SER A 31 22.24 -4.21 -5.81
CA SER A 31 21.71 -2.98 -5.20
C SER A 31 20.34 -2.62 -5.76
N VAL A 32 20.16 -2.68 -7.09
CA VAL A 32 18.87 -2.42 -7.74
C VAL A 32 17.81 -3.44 -7.33
N LEU A 33 18.18 -4.72 -7.22
CA LEU A 33 17.26 -5.77 -6.77
C LEU A 33 16.80 -5.57 -5.33
N ILE A 34 17.72 -5.24 -4.41
CA ILE A 34 17.40 -4.97 -3.01
C ILE A 34 16.47 -3.76 -2.90
N LEU A 35 16.74 -2.69 -3.67
CA LEU A 35 15.87 -1.51 -3.72
C LEU A 35 14.45 -1.89 -4.18
N TYR A 36 14.33 -2.69 -5.23
CA TYR A 36 13.04 -3.13 -5.75
C TYR A 36 12.27 -4.01 -4.75
N MET A 37 12.95 -4.96 -4.11
CA MET A 37 12.35 -5.80 -3.06
C MET A 37 11.89 -4.96 -1.85
N GLY A 38 12.68 -3.97 -1.44
CA GLY A 38 12.32 -3.04 -0.37
C GLY A 38 11.04 -2.26 -0.68
N LEU A 39 10.91 -1.73 -1.90
CA LEU A 39 9.70 -1.01 -2.33
C LEU A 39 8.47 -1.93 -2.36
N LEU A 40 8.60 -3.15 -2.91
CA LEU A 40 7.50 -4.12 -2.93
C LEU A 40 7.05 -4.50 -1.52
N SER A 41 7.99 -4.71 -0.60
CA SER A 41 7.69 -5.02 0.79
C SER A 41 6.89 -3.89 1.46
N GLN A 42 7.29 -2.64 1.25
CA GLN A 42 6.57 -1.46 1.77
C GLN A 42 5.13 -1.38 1.24
N VAL A 43 4.94 -1.57 -0.08
CA VAL A 43 3.60 -1.57 -0.71
C VAL A 43 2.71 -2.66 -0.11
N GLN A 44 3.26 -3.87 0.12
CA GLN A 44 2.49 -4.98 0.69
C GLN A 44 2.10 -4.73 2.16
N ILE A 45 3.01 -4.17 2.97
CA ILE A 45 2.72 -3.81 4.37
C ILE A 45 1.62 -2.76 4.42
N GLN A 46 1.73 -1.70 3.63
CA GLN A 46 0.73 -0.64 3.60
C GLN A 46 -0.64 -1.17 3.15
N LYS A 47 -0.68 -2.00 2.09
CA LYS A 47 -1.93 -2.63 1.63
C LYS A 47 -2.58 -3.47 2.74
N ARG A 48 -1.77 -4.18 3.54
CA ARG A 48 -2.24 -4.99 4.67
C ARG A 48 -2.78 -4.10 5.79
N GLU A 49 -2.09 -3.02 6.14
CA GLU A 49 -2.55 -2.07 7.16
C GLU A 49 -3.87 -1.41 6.78
N VAL A 50 -4.00 -0.93 5.53
CA VAL A 50 -5.25 -0.33 5.04
C VAL A 50 -6.38 -1.34 5.04
N LYS A 51 -6.12 -2.60 4.64
CA LYS A 51 -7.11 -3.66 4.70
C LYS A 51 -7.56 -3.94 6.15
N ALA A 52 -6.63 -4.03 7.09
CA ALA A 52 -6.94 -4.25 8.51
C ALA A 52 -7.79 -3.11 9.10
N LYS A 53 -7.50 -1.85 8.74
CA LYS A 53 -8.34 -0.71 9.12
C LYS A 53 -9.74 -0.82 8.54
N LEU A 54 -9.86 -1.24 7.27
CA LEU A 54 -11.14 -1.43 6.60
C LEU A 54 -11.97 -2.53 7.27
N ASP A 55 -11.35 -3.67 7.55
CA ASP A 55 -12.01 -4.80 8.23
C ASP A 55 -12.45 -4.41 9.66
N SER A 56 -11.65 -3.59 10.38
CA SER A 56 -12.03 -3.03 11.67
C SER A 56 -13.25 -2.10 11.57
N VAL A 57 -13.32 -1.21 10.59
CA VAL A 57 -14.49 -0.32 10.40
C VAL A 57 -15.74 -1.12 10.06
N VAL A 58 -15.64 -2.11 9.18
CA VAL A 58 -16.76 -2.98 8.80
C VAL A 58 -17.25 -3.79 10.01
N SER A 59 -16.33 -4.31 10.84
CA SER A 59 -16.66 -5.05 12.05
C SER A 59 -17.28 -4.17 13.14
N GLU A 60 -16.71 -2.99 13.43
CA GLU A 60 -17.27 -2.01 14.38
C GLU A 60 -18.69 -1.62 13.97
N TYR A 61 -18.90 -1.34 12.68
CA TYR A 61 -20.22 -1.01 12.14
C TYR A 61 -21.20 -2.18 12.23
N ALA A 62 -20.75 -3.42 11.99
CA ALA A 62 -21.59 -4.61 12.16
C ALA A 62 -22.09 -4.77 13.60
N THR A 63 -21.20 -4.57 14.59
CA THR A 63 -21.55 -4.64 16.02
C THR A 63 -22.54 -3.55 16.40
N GLU A 64 -22.30 -2.29 16.00
CA GLU A 64 -23.22 -1.18 16.29
C GLU A 64 -24.62 -1.41 15.71
N MET A 65 -24.70 -1.89 14.46
CA MET A 65 -25.98 -2.22 13.83
C MET A 65 -26.69 -3.38 14.54
N PHE A 66 -25.94 -4.41 14.95
CA PHE A 66 -26.49 -5.56 15.67
C PHE A 66 -27.01 -5.17 17.06
N ASP A 67 -26.26 -4.35 17.81
CA ASP A 67 -26.68 -3.85 19.12
C ASP A 67 -27.88 -2.91 19.01
N ALA A 68 -27.93 -2.05 17.99
CA ALA A 68 -29.08 -1.18 17.73
C ALA A 68 -30.36 -2.00 17.44
N ILE A 69 -30.26 -3.06 16.63
CA ILE A 69 -31.36 -4.00 16.39
C ILE A 69 -31.81 -4.66 17.70
N LYS A 70 -30.87 -5.10 18.54
CA LYS A 70 -31.15 -5.75 19.83
C LYS A 70 -31.83 -4.81 20.83
N GLN A 71 -31.51 -3.52 20.79
CA GLN A 71 -32.07 -2.49 21.67
C GLN A 71 -33.44 -1.97 21.22
N GLY A 72 -34.03 -2.56 20.18
CA GLY A 72 -35.38 -2.19 19.72
C GLY A 72 -35.43 -0.84 19.01
N ALA A 73 -34.28 -0.33 18.53
CA ALA A 73 -34.29 0.77 17.59
C ALA A 73 -35.10 0.34 16.35
N PRO A 74 -35.91 1.24 15.76
CA PRO A 74 -36.71 0.92 14.58
C PRO A 74 -35.76 0.45 13.48
N SER A 75 -35.70 -0.88 13.31
CA SER A 75 -34.83 -1.56 12.36
C SER A 75 -35.50 -1.53 10.99
N GLU A 76 -35.91 -0.34 10.56
CA GLU A 76 -36.40 -0.10 9.21
C GLU A 76 -35.22 0.25 8.31
N ARG A 77 -34.47 -0.80 7.97
CA ARG A 77 -34.03 -1.01 6.59
C ARG A 77 -33.18 0.10 5.92
N TYR A 78 -32.47 0.92 6.68
CA TYR A 78 -31.46 1.81 6.09
C TYR A 78 -30.12 1.57 6.78
N ILE A 79 -29.29 0.75 6.14
CA ILE A 79 -27.86 0.76 6.41
C ILE A 79 -27.39 2.18 6.08
N ASP A 80 -26.91 2.93 7.07
CA ASP A 80 -26.34 4.27 6.88
C ASP A 80 -24.98 4.15 6.15
N TYR A 81 -25.07 4.00 4.83
CA TYR A 81 -23.90 3.91 3.95
C TYR A 81 -23.07 5.20 3.97
N ASP A 82 -23.70 6.36 4.16
CA ASP A 82 -22.99 7.65 4.26
C ASP A 82 -22.20 7.74 5.58
N GLY A 83 -22.78 7.28 6.69
CA GLY A 83 -22.09 7.10 7.96
C GLY A 83 -20.91 6.14 7.87
N LEU A 84 -21.09 5.03 7.15
CA LEU A 84 -20.03 4.04 6.90
C LEU A 84 -18.88 4.61 6.07
N VAL A 85 -19.20 5.38 5.02
CA VAL A 85 -18.21 6.09 4.19
C VAL A 85 -17.45 7.13 5.03
N ARG A 86 -18.17 7.93 5.84
CA ARG A 86 -17.57 8.95 6.72
C ARG A 86 -16.64 8.34 7.77
N LYS A 87 -17.05 7.26 8.44
CA LYS A 87 -16.20 6.52 9.39
C LYS A 87 -14.93 5.98 8.72
N THR A 88 -15.05 5.51 7.48
CA THR A 88 -13.91 5.03 6.70
C THR A 88 -12.91 6.15 6.40
N TYR A 89 -13.37 7.31 5.93
CA TYR A 89 -12.52 8.47 5.72
C TYR A 89 -11.79 8.87 7.02
N ALA A 90 -12.50 8.94 8.15
CA ALA A 90 -11.91 9.27 9.44
C ALA A 90 -10.83 8.27 9.88
N LYS A 91 -11.09 6.95 9.77
CA LYS A 91 -10.12 5.89 10.15
C LYS A 91 -8.88 5.87 9.24
N LEU A 92 -9.04 6.32 7.99
CA LEU A 92 -7.93 6.47 7.03
C LEU A 92 -7.14 7.78 7.22
N GLY A 93 -7.56 8.68 8.12
CA GLY A 93 -6.88 9.96 8.40
C GLY A 93 -7.43 11.16 7.62
N PHE A 94 -8.54 10.98 6.91
CA PHE A 94 -9.18 12.00 6.05
C PHE A 94 -10.51 12.49 6.64
N SER A 95 -10.51 12.86 7.93
CA SER A 95 -11.73 13.25 8.65
C SER A 95 -12.40 14.54 8.12
N SER A 96 -11.69 15.33 7.30
CA SER A 96 -12.17 16.58 6.71
C SER A 96 -11.90 16.60 5.20
N ASP A 97 -12.76 17.26 4.43
CA ASP A 97 -12.62 17.46 2.98
C ASP A 97 -11.41 18.31 2.59
N THR A 98 -10.87 19.07 3.54
CA THR A 98 -9.65 19.86 3.38
C THR A 98 -8.37 19.03 3.38
N VAL A 99 -8.42 17.78 3.86
CA VAL A 99 -7.27 16.88 3.87
C VAL A 99 -7.21 16.15 2.53
N THR A 100 -6.23 16.52 1.71
CA THR A 100 -6.00 15.94 0.37
C THR A 100 -4.91 14.87 0.38
N GLU A 101 -4.05 14.88 1.38
CA GLU A 101 -2.94 13.94 1.55
C GLU A 101 -2.77 13.56 3.03
N TYR A 102 -2.36 12.31 3.25
CA TYR A 102 -2.06 11.77 4.57
C TYR A 102 -0.63 11.20 4.57
N PRO A 103 0.34 11.89 5.21
CA PRO A 103 1.68 11.37 5.38
C PRO A 103 1.66 10.26 6.44
N TYR A 104 2.17 9.08 6.09
CA TYR A 104 2.29 8.02 7.08
C TYR A 104 3.33 8.40 8.16
N PRO A 105 3.07 8.13 9.45
CA PRO A 105 3.98 8.49 10.55
C PRO A 105 5.40 7.92 10.41
N ASN A 106 5.56 6.82 9.67
CA ASN A 106 6.85 6.20 9.38
C ASN A 106 7.68 6.97 8.33
N GLY A 107 7.16 8.06 7.74
CA GLY A 107 7.86 8.91 6.79
C GLY A 107 8.14 8.29 5.42
N ASN A 108 7.60 7.09 5.16
CA ASN A 108 7.93 6.27 3.99
C ASN A 108 7.00 6.51 2.80
N CYS A 109 5.76 6.95 3.03
CA CYS A 109 4.79 7.16 1.96
C CYS A 109 3.75 8.21 2.31
N VAL A 110 3.17 8.79 1.27
CA VAL A 110 2.03 9.70 1.35
C VAL A 110 0.85 9.04 0.66
N MET A 111 -0.27 8.93 1.35
CA MET A 111 -1.52 8.47 0.75
C MET A 111 -2.30 9.68 0.27
N MET A 112 -2.68 9.69 -1.01
CA MET A 112 -3.61 10.68 -1.54
C MET A 112 -5.03 10.35 -1.08
N ARG A 113 -5.88 11.37 -1.00
CA ARG A 113 -7.27 11.21 -0.59
C ARG A 113 -7.95 10.08 -1.38
N PRO A 114 -8.46 9.05 -0.69
CA PRO A 114 -9.08 7.91 -1.35
C PRO A 114 -10.43 8.28 -1.95
N GLN A 115 -10.84 7.59 -3.00
CA GLN A 115 -12.23 7.45 -3.39
C GLN A 115 -12.83 6.25 -2.64
N VAL A 116 -13.77 6.54 -1.72
CA VAL A 116 -14.50 5.52 -0.97
C VAL A 116 -15.87 5.31 -1.60
N THR A 117 -16.24 4.06 -1.87
CA THR A 117 -17.53 3.68 -2.47
C THR A 117 -18.17 2.57 -1.64
N SER A 118 -19.43 2.74 -1.25
CA SER A 118 -20.20 1.69 -0.56
C SER A 118 -20.66 0.60 -1.52
N LEU A 119 -20.54 -0.67 -1.12
CA LEU A 119 -21.11 -1.83 -1.81
C LEU A 119 -22.44 -2.22 -1.16
N LYS A 120 -23.48 -2.40 -1.98
CA LYS A 120 -24.87 -2.70 -1.57
C LYS A 120 -25.30 -4.06 -2.12
N GLY A 121 -26.11 -4.83 -1.39
CA GLY A 121 -26.61 -6.15 -1.79
C GLY A 121 -27.17 -6.95 -0.62
N ASP A 122 -26.91 -8.27 -0.57
CA ASP A 122 -27.21 -9.17 0.56
C ASP A 122 -26.28 -8.93 1.78
N GLY A 123 -25.85 -7.69 1.97
CA GLY A 123 -24.73 -7.33 2.85
C GLY A 123 -24.40 -5.85 2.73
N PHE A 124 -23.32 -5.45 3.41
CA PHE A 124 -22.71 -4.14 3.26
C PHE A 124 -21.20 -4.28 3.13
N GLY A 125 -20.60 -3.45 2.29
CA GLY A 125 -19.17 -3.42 2.11
C GLY A 125 -18.68 -2.07 1.65
N ILE A 126 -17.36 -1.96 1.55
CA ILE A 126 -16.69 -0.72 1.14
C ILE A 126 -15.57 -1.08 0.19
N THR A 127 -15.49 -0.33 -0.90
CA THR A 127 -14.33 -0.30 -1.79
C THR A 127 -13.63 1.04 -1.62
N VAL A 128 -12.31 0.98 -1.40
CA VAL A 128 -11.44 2.14 -1.30
C VAL A 128 -10.43 2.08 -2.43
N ARG A 129 -10.41 3.12 -3.26
CA ARG A 129 -9.41 3.33 -4.31
C ARG A 129 -8.55 4.52 -3.93
N TYR A 130 -7.23 4.37 -3.95
CA TYR A 130 -6.33 5.45 -3.57
C TYR A 130 -5.00 5.33 -4.28
N THR A 131 -4.33 6.47 -4.42
CA THR A 131 -2.96 6.53 -4.92
C THR A 131 -2.02 6.69 -3.74
N VAL A 132 -0.98 5.86 -3.70
CA VAL A 132 0.12 6.03 -2.76
C VAL A 132 1.33 6.57 -3.50
N VAL A 133 1.94 7.60 -2.92
CA VAL A 133 3.18 8.21 -3.39
C VAL A 133 4.31 7.77 -2.48
N PHE A 134 5.28 7.03 -3.04
CA PHE A 134 6.52 6.64 -2.37
C PHE A 134 7.66 7.54 -2.86
N PRO A 135 8.17 8.46 -2.03
CA PRO A 135 9.33 9.27 -2.39
C PRO A 135 10.60 8.41 -2.40
N ILE A 136 11.27 8.31 -3.55
CA ILE A 136 12.59 7.71 -3.68
C ILE A 136 13.61 8.77 -3.24
N LYS A 137 14.08 8.61 -2.00
CA LYS A 137 15.08 9.49 -1.39
C LYS A 137 16.48 8.90 -1.57
N TRP A 138 17.41 9.71 -2.04
CA TRP A 138 18.84 9.39 -2.11
C TRP A 138 19.60 10.54 -1.47
N ASN A 139 20.56 10.27 -0.58
CA ASN A 139 21.33 11.32 0.09
C ASN A 139 20.46 12.44 0.74
N GLY A 140 19.33 12.08 1.35
CA GLY A 140 18.39 13.03 1.99
C GLY A 140 17.48 13.81 1.04
N ASN A 141 17.76 13.82 -0.27
CA ASN A 141 16.96 14.52 -1.27
C ASN A 141 15.99 13.57 -1.99
N THR A 142 14.78 14.04 -2.31
CA THR A 142 13.80 13.28 -3.11
C THR A 142 14.12 13.43 -4.58
N TYR A 143 14.48 12.34 -5.27
CA TYR A 143 14.85 12.37 -6.69
C TYR A 143 13.67 12.05 -7.60
N LYS A 144 12.81 11.13 -7.17
CA LYS A 144 11.65 10.68 -7.94
C LYS A 144 10.59 10.16 -7.00
N SER A 145 9.34 10.22 -7.40
CA SER A 145 8.23 9.62 -6.66
C SER A 145 7.64 8.48 -7.48
N LEU A 146 7.34 7.37 -6.83
CA LEU A 146 6.58 6.26 -7.41
C LEU A 146 5.12 6.40 -6.99
N GLU A 147 4.22 6.52 -7.96
CA GLU A 147 2.78 6.55 -7.74
C GLU A 147 2.18 5.18 -8.02
N VAL A 148 1.51 4.61 -7.03
CA VAL A 148 0.90 3.29 -7.13
C VAL A 148 -0.60 3.41 -6.86
N PRO A 149 -1.47 3.17 -7.86
CA PRO A 149 -2.91 3.08 -7.64
C PRO A 149 -3.25 1.74 -6.97
N ILE A 150 -3.92 1.81 -5.83
CA ILE A 150 -4.32 0.66 -5.03
C ILE A 150 -5.84 0.63 -4.90
N THR A 151 -6.43 -0.55 -5.09
CA THR A 151 -7.85 -0.81 -4.81
C THR A 151 -7.95 -1.88 -3.73
N VAL A 152 -8.69 -1.60 -2.66
CA VAL A 152 -8.97 -2.52 -1.57
C VAL A 152 -10.47 -2.56 -1.33
N SER A 153 -11.04 -3.75 -1.23
CA SER A 153 -12.46 -3.97 -0.92
C SER A 153 -12.62 -4.86 0.30
N SER A 154 -13.59 -4.53 1.15
CA SER A 154 -14.06 -5.40 2.24
C SER A 154 -15.58 -5.50 2.17
N TYR A 155 -16.12 -6.69 2.43
CA TYR A 155 -17.56 -6.97 2.29
C TYR A 155 -18.03 -7.90 3.41
N TYR A 156 -19.09 -7.49 4.09
CA TYR A 156 -19.81 -8.29 5.07
C TYR A 156 -21.12 -8.77 4.47
N LYS A 157 -21.37 -10.08 4.50
CA LYS A 157 -22.59 -10.70 4.00
C LYS A 157 -23.52 -11.02 5.17
N PHE A 158 -24.80 -10.64 5.07
CA PHE A 158 -25.81 -11.10 6.01
C PHE A 158 -26.03 -12.60 5.80
N LYS A 159 -25.96 -13.37 6.89
CA LYS A 159 -26.13 -14.83 6.88
C LYS A 159 -27.60 -15.20 7.10
#